data_AF-N6UAT7-F1
#
_entry.id   AF-N6UAT7-F1
#
_cell.length_a   1.000
_cell.length_b   1.000
_cell.length_c   1.000
_cell.angle_alpha   90.00
_cell.angle_beta   90.00
_cell.angle_gamma   90.00
#
_symmetry.space_group_name_H-M   'P 1'
#
loop_
_entity.id
_entity.type
_entity.pdbx_description
1 polymer ?
#
loop_
_entity_poly.entity_id
_entity_poly.type
_entity_poly.pdbx_seq_one_letter_code
_entity_poly.pdbx_strand_id
1 'polypeptide(L)'
;MPLQRFLNADIAIGKGWPDPLNAKRPPLGGTADSAPLQDPNMGLWPPGFSCTNVLRTVVVILFSLQAFVLATAAPSSAHFYTIHWNSSNPIFRIDNTDNIIDVNRDNLKFEYDQVNLICPVYTPGTRDDEMEKYIIYNVSKDEYETCRITNPNPRIIAVCDKPYKLMYFTITFRPFTPQPGGLEFLP
;
A
#
# COMPACT_ATOMS: atom_id res chain seq x y z
N MET A 1 -4.18 -29.75 16.61
CA MET A 1 -4.79 -29.72 15.26
C MET A 1 -4.37 -28.39 14.64
N PRO A 2 -3.65 -28.34 13.52
CA PRO A 2 -3.21 -27.07 12.98
C PRO A 2 -4.46 -26.33 12.49
N LEU A 3 -4.69 -25.13 13.01
CA LEU A 3 -5.76 -24.25 12.58
C LEU A 3 -5.51 -23.94 11.08
N GLN A 4 -6.16 -24.67 10.18
CA GLN A 4 -6.12 -24.34 8.76
C GLN A 4 -6.86 -23.01 8.60
N ARG A 5 -6.10 -21.93 8.47
CA ARG A 5 -6.67 -20.63 8.10
C ARG A 5 -6.76 -20.60 6.58
N PHE A 6 -7.95 -20.27 6.08
CA PHE A 6 -8.23 -20.29 4.65
C PHE A 6 -8.20 -18.88 4.09
N LEU A 7 -7.59 -18.75 2.92
CA LEU A 7 -7.67 -17.54 2.11
C LEU A 7 -8.81 -17.74 1.13
N ASN A 8 -9.82 -16.87 1.16
CA ASN A 8 -10.88 -16.93 0.17
C ASN A 8 -10.29 -16.63 -1.23
N ALA A 9 -10.69 -17.41 -2.22
CA ALA A 9 -10.49 -17.21 -3.65
C ALA A 9 -11.31 -16.02 -4.14
N ASP A 10 -12.43 -15.79 -3.44
CA ASP A 10 -13.15 -14.53 -3.40
C ASP A 10 -12.61 -13.61 -2.30
N ILE A 11 -11.29 -13.51 -2.10
CA ILE A 11 -10.72 -12.16 -1.84
C ILE A 11 -11.04 -11.35 -3.11
N ALA A 12 -12.32 -10.97 -3.20
CA ALA A 12 -12.91 -10.00 -4.07
C ALA A 12 -12.41 -8.67 -3.51
N ILE A 13 -11.50 -7.97 -4.16
CA ILE A 13 -11.79 -7.13 -5.34
C ILE A 13 -13.28 -6.83 -5.39
N GLY A 14 -13.62 -5.71 -4.75
CA GLY A 14 -14.97 -5.41 -4.30
C GLY A 14 -16.06 -5.56 -5.37
N LYS A 15 -17.19 -6.13 -4.97
CA LYS A 15 -18.48 -5.76 -5.55
C LYS A 15 -19.01 -4.55 -4.76
N GLY A 16 -19.04 -3.38 -5.41
CA GLY A 16 -19.41 -2.11 -4.80
C GLY A 16 -20.90 -1.91 -4.54
N TRP A 17 -21.21 -0.97 -3.63
CA TRP A 17 -22.08 0.24 -3.78
C TRP A 17 -22.31 0.91 -2.40
N PRO A 18 -22.76 2.19 -2.28
CA PRO A 18 -22.17 3.49 -2.65
C PRO A 18 -21.61 4.31 -1.44
N ASP A 19 -20.86 5.37 -1.74
CA ASP A 19 -20.61 6.51 -0.84
C ASP A 19 -21.88 7.28 -0.47
N PRO A 20 -21.90 7.99 0.68
CA PRO A 20 -21.85 9.45 0.57
C PRO A 20 -21.03 10.17 1.66
N LEU A 21 -20.22 11.13 1.19
CA LEU A 21 -20.11 12.52 1.70
C LEU A 21 -19.81 12.74 3.20
N ASN A 22 -18.56 13.14 3.53
CA ASN A 22 -18.29 14.39 4.27
C ASN A 22 -16.78 14.72 4.38
N ALA A 23 -16.24 15.47 3.42
CA ALA A 23 -15.05 16.30 3.66
C ALA A 23 -15.53 17.75 3.85
N LYS A 24 -15.55 18.21 5.10
CA LYS A 24 -15.94 19.57 5.45
C LYS A 24 -14.69 20.48 5.47
N ARG A 25 -14.61 21.39 4.50
CA ARG A 25 -13.91 22.69 4.58
C ARG A 25 -14.99 23.74 4.28
N PRO A 26 -15.12 24.90 4.99
CA PRO A 26 -14.35 26.14 4.72
C PRO A 26 -14.32 27.06 6.00
N PRO A 27 -14.02 28.39 5.99
CA PRO A 27 -13.68 29.28 4.87
C PRO A 27 -12.48 30.24 5.07
N LEU A 28 -12.11 30.84 3.94
CA LEU A 28 -11.30 32.06 3.80
C LEU A 28 -12.16 33.31 4.03
N GLY A 29 -11.56 34.32 4.69
CA GLY A 29 -11.99 35.73 4.77
C GLY A 29 -11.00 36.45 5.70
N GLY A 30 -10.56 37.68 5.50
CA GLY A 30 -10.77 38.70 4.48
C GLY A 30 -9.78 39.86 4.73
N THR A 31 -9.40 40.55 3.66
CA THR A 31 -9.12 42.01 3.49
C THR A 31 -8.43 42.87 4.57
N ALA A 32 -7.44 43.65 4.05
CA ALA A 32 -7.07 45.06 4.35
C ALA A 32 -6.43 45.35 5.73
N ASP A 33 -5.44 46.25 5.93
CA ASP A 33 -5.24 47.59 5.37
C ASP A 33 -3.78 48.10 5.55
N SER A 34 -3.45 49.09 4.72
CA SER A 34 -2.62 50.29 4.95
C SER A 34 -1.07 50.24 5.12
N ALA A 35 -0.44 51.19 4.40
CA ALA A 35 0.99 51.53 4.25
C ALA A 35 1.49 52.54 5.33
N PRO A 36 2.56 53.34 5.11
CA PRO A 36 3.97 53.05 4.81
C PRO A 36 4.91 53.60 5.92
N LEU A 37 6.19 53.23 5.92
CA LEU A 37 7.24 54.02 6.58
C LEU A 37 8.52 54.01 5.73
N GLN A 38 8.85 55.22 5.28
CA GLN A 38 10.07 55.60 4.57
C GLN A 38 11.28 55.46 5.51
N ASP A 39 12.45 55.11 4.98
CA ASP A 39 13.66 55.90 5.24
C ASP A 39 14.79 55.60 4.23
N PRO A 40 15.73 56.55 4.03
CA PRO A 40 16.54 56.69 2.82
C PRO A 40 18.02 56.31 2.99
N ASN A 41 18.68 56.17 1.84
CA ASN A 41 20.13 56.10 1.61
C ASN A 41 20.85 54.79 1.96
N MET A 42 21.57 54.23 0.97
CA MET A 42 23.03 54.38 0.88
C MET A 42 23.60 53.69 -0.37
N GLY A 43 24.51 54.39 -1.04
CA GLY A 43 25.74 53.76 -1.53
C GLY A 43 25.76 53.31 -3.00
N LEU A 44 26.40 54.14 -3.81
CA LEU A 44 26.95 53.80 -5.13
C LEU A 44 27.88 52.59 -5.07
N TRP A 45 27.73 51.62 -5.99
CA TRP A 45 28.75 50.63 -6.35
C TRP A 45 28.99 50.68 -7.88
N PRO A 46 30.24 50.53 -8.37
CA PRO A 46 30.61 50.76 -9.77
C PRO A 46 30.22 49.58 -10.70
N PRO A 47 30.21 49.77 -12.04
CA PRO A 47 29.69 48.79 -12.97
C PRO A 47 30.73 47.70 -13.25
N GLY A 48 30.41 46.47 -12.89
CA GLY A 48 31.21 45.29 -13.21
C GLY A 48 30.39 44.03 -13.04
N PHE A 49 30.08 43.37 -14.16
CA PHE A 49 29.50 42.01 -14.30
C PHE A 49 28.83 41.42 -13.05
N SER A 50 27.52 41.61 -12.93
CA SER A 50 26.76 41.14 -11.76
C SER A 50 26.50 39.62 -11.84
N CYS A 51 27.37 38.86 -11.18
CA CYS A 51 27.23 37.42 -10.91
C CYS A 51 25.84 37.06 -10.33
N THR A 52 25.15 38.02 -9.71
CA THR A 52 23.82 37.87 -9.11
C THR A 52 22.69 37.63 -10.11
N ASN A 53 22.77 38.20 -11.32
CA ASN A 53 21.72 38.03 -12.34
C ASN A 53 21.81 36.66 -13.01
N VAL A 54 23.03 36.18 -13.29
CA VAL A 54 23.25 34.82 -13.80
C VAL A 54 22.81 33.79 -12.77
N LEU A 55 23.19 33.99 -11.49
CA LEU A 55 22.77 33.12 -10.40
C LEU A 55 21.24 33.10 -10.25
N ARG A 56 20.56 34.24 -10.33
CA ARG A 56 19.10 34.34 -10.29
C ARG A 56 18.42 33.59 -11.43
N THR A 57 18.88 33.75 -12.66
CA THR A 57 18.29 33.07 -13.82
C THR A 57 18.50 31.55 -13.73
N VAL A 58 19.69 31.11 -13.29
CA VAL A 58 19.96 29.68 -13.06
C VAL A 58 19.05 29.13 -11.98
N VAL A 59 18.85 29.85 -10.87
CA VAL A 59 17.93 29.43 -9.81
C VAL A 59 16.48 29.31 -10.32
N VAL A 60 16.00 30.27 -11.11
CA VAL A 60 14.64 30.21 -11.70
C VAL A 60 14.50 29.03 -12.67
N ILE A 61 15.51 28.76 -13.49
CA ILE A 61 15.53 27.60 -14.39
C ILE A 61 15.52 26.29 -13.58
N LEU A 62 16.30 26.19 -12.51
CA LEU A 62 16.32 25.00 -11.66
C LEU A 62 14.98 24.78 -10.94
N PHE A 63 14.36 25.84 -10.40
CA PHE A 63 13.04 25.74 -9.76
C PHE A 63 11.92 25.39 -10.76
N SER A 64 11.94 25.97 -11.96
CA SER A 64 10.96 25.64 -13.00
C SER A 64 11.13 24.22 -13.54
N LEU A 65 12.37 23.77 -13.73
CA LEU A 65 12.67 22.38 -14.10
C LEU A 65 12.21 21.41 -13.00
N GLN A 66 12.48 21.73 -11.72
CA GLN A 66 11.99 20.94 -10.60
C GLN A 66 10.45 20.88 -10.56
N ALA A 67 9.76 22.00 -10.74
CA ALA A 67 8.30 22.04 -10.78
C ALA A 67 7.73 21.23 -11.94
N PHE A 68 8.35 21.28 -13.12
CA PHE A 68 7.95 20.49 -14.29
C PHE A 68 8.15 18.99 -14.09
N VAL A 69 9.28 18.58 -13.50
CA VAL A 69 9.53 17.18 -13.13
C VAL A 69 8.50 16.70 -12.09
N LEU A 70 8.19 17.52 -11.08
CA LEU A 70 7.20 17.16 -10.07
C LEU A 70 5.77 17.06 -10.63
N ALA A 71 5.42 17.89 -11.63
CA ALA A 71 4.13 17.85 -12.29
C ALA A 71 3.96 16.65 -13.25
N THR A 72 5.06 16.07 -13.72
CA THR A 72 5.06 14.89 -14.61
C THR A 72 5.28 13.58 -13.87
N ALA A 73 5.73 13.64 -12.61
CA ALA A 73 5.79 12.48 -11.74
C ALA A 73 4.36 12.03 -11.40
N ALA A 74 3.87 11.01 -12.10
CA ALA A 74 2.66 10.30 -11.69
C ALA A 74 2.97 9.59 -10.36
N PRO A 75 2.27 9.91 -9.26
CA PRO A 75 2.39 9.11 -8.05
C PRO A 75 1.88 7.70 -8.35
N SER A 76 2.69 6.68 -8.06
CA SER A 76 2.24 5.30 -8.04
C SER A 76 1.15 5.18 -6.97
N SER A 77 -0.02 4.69 -7.37
CA SER A 77 -1.12 4.41 -6.46
C SER A 77 -1.10 2.96 -5.95
N ALA A 78 -0.26 2.09 -6.53
CA ALA A 78 -0.13 0.70 -6.10
C ALA A 78 0.18 0.60 -4.59
N HIS A 79 -0.67 -0.11 -3.89
CA HIS A 79 -0.60 -0.33 -2.45
C HIS A 79 0.02 -1.69 -2.12
N PHE A 80 0.77 -1.72 -1.02
CA PHE A 80 1.43 -2.92 -0.50
C PHE A 80 0.89 -3.24 0.90
N TYR A 81 0.07 -4.29 0.99
CA TYR A 81 -0.49 -4.75 2.25
C TYR A 81 0.44 -5.79 2.88
N THR A 82 0.64 -5.71 4.19
CA THR A 82 1.46 -6.69 4.92
C THR A 82 0.62 -7.37 5.99
N ILE A 83 0.51 -8.68 5.90
CA ILE A 83 -0.35 -9.50 6.76
C ILE A 83 0.52 -10.51 7.50
N HIS A 84 0.54 -10.42 8.82
CA HIS A 84 1.19 -11.43 9.67
C HIS A 84 0.24 -12.60 9.91
N TRP A 85 0.57 -13.78 9.39
CA TRP A 85 -0.28 -14.96 9.44
C TRP A 85 -0.07 -15.76 10.74
N ASN A 86 -0.53 -15.21 11.85
CA ASN A 86 -0.47 -15.85 13.16
C ASN A 86 -1.79 -15.70 13.92
N SER A 87 -2.00 -16.55 14.94
CA SER A 87 -3.24 -16.56 15.70
C SER A 87 -3.44 -15.29 16.55
N SER A 88 -2.33 -14.69 17.01
CA SER A 88 -2.29 -13.48 17.82
C SER A 88 -2.59 -12.18 17.06
N ASN A 89 -2.66 -12.21 15.73
CA ASN A 89 -2.90 -11.01 14.93
C ASN A 89 -4.38 -10.60 15.00
N PRO A 90 -4.70 -9.37 15.47
CA PRO A 90 -6.06 -8.93 15.72
C PRO A 90 -6.94 -8.81 14.48
N ILE A 91 -6.37 -8.72 13.26
CA ILE A 91 -7.16 -8.66 12.02
C ILE A 91 -8.01 -9.92 11.83
N PHE A 92 -7.61 -11.05 12.44
CA PHE A 92 -8.31 -12.32 12.34
C PHE A 92 -9.28 -12.58 13.47
N ARG A 93 -9.55 -11.56 14.30
CA ARG A 93 -10.61 -11.68 15.30
C ARG A 93 -11.97 -11.52 14.64
N ILE A 94 -12.93 -12.32 15.09
CA ILE A 94 -14.28 -12.42 14.52
C ILE A 94 -15.08 -11.11 14.72
N ASP A 95 -14.70 -10.29 15.71
CA ASP A 95 -15.32 -8.99 15.97
C ASP A 95 -14.83 -7.87 15.04
N ASN A 96 -13.87 -8.16 14.16
CA ASN A 96 -13.27 -7.21 13.25
C ASN A 96 -13.51 -7.60 11.78
N THR A 97 -13.55 -6.61 10.88
CA THR A 97 -13.72 -6.81 9.43
C THR A 97 -12.42 -6.59 8.64
N ASP A 98 -11.33 -6.28 9.34
CA ASP A 98 -10.01 -5.96 8.77
C ASP A 98 -9.30 -7.15 8.09
N ASN A 99 -9.88 -8.36 8.17
CA ASN A 99 -9.47 -9.51 7.37
C ASN A 99 -9.87 -9.41 5.90
N ILE A 100 -10.69 -8.41 5.53
CA ILE A 100 -11.11 -8.13 4.15
C ILE A 100 -10.35 -6.93 3.63
N ILE A 101 -9.71 -7.07 2.47
CA ILE A 101 -8.90 -6.01 1.86
C ILE A 101 -9.42 -5.77 0.45
N ASP A 102 -9.79 -4.52 0.19
CA ASP A 102 -10.08 -4.05 -1.14
C ASP A 102 -8.78 -3.68 -1.87
N VAL A 103 -8.61 -4.22 -3.07
CA VAL A 103 -7.41 -4.03 -3.88
C VAL A 103 -7.75 -3.42 -5.25
N ASN A 104 -6.78 -2.75 -5.85
CA ASN A 104 -6.84 -2.10 -7.16
C ASN A 104 -7.97 -1.06 -7.33
N ARG A 105 -8.37 -0.37 -6.24
CA ARG A 105 -9.46 0.63 -6.31
C ARG A 105 -9.10 1.85 -7.15
N ASP A 106 -7.92 2.43 -6.92
CA ASP A 106 -7.51 3.71 -7.52
C ASP A 106 -6.24 3.57 -8.38
N ASN A 107 -5.88 2.34 -8.73
CA ASN A 107 -4.64 2.07 -9.45
C ASN A 107 -4.73 2.40 -10.94
N LEU A 108 -3.60 2.83 -11.50
CA LEU A 108 -3.45 2.96 -12.94
C LEU A 108 -3.44 1.57 -13.62
N LYS A 109 -3.72 1.53 -14.93
CA LYS A 109 -3.94 0.29 -15.72
C LYS A 109 -2.77 -0.72 -15.72
N PHE A 110 -1.59 -0.34 -15.23
CA PHE A 110 -0.38 -1.17 -15.13
C PHE A 110 0.19 -1.22 -13.71
N GLU A 111 -0.56 -0.72 -12.74
CA GLU A 111 -0.23 -0.75 -11.32
C GLU A 111 -1.13 -1.75 -10.64
N TYR A 112 -0.52 -2.65 -9.88
CA TYR A 112 -1.22 -3.74 -9.22
C TYR A 112 -0.85 -3.76 -7.76
N ASP A 113 -1.87 -3.83 -6.91
CA ASP A 113 -1.68 -4.00 -5.49
C ASP A 113 -1.03 -5.34 -5.20
N GLN A 114 -0.29 -5.36 -4.09
CA GLN A 114 0.38 -6.55 -3.61
C GLN A 114 0.04 -6.81 -2.15
N VAL A 115 -0.14 -8.08 -1.81
CA VAL A 115 -0.30 -8.54 -0.42
C VAL A 115 0.88 -9.45 -0.08
N ASN A 116 1.60 -9.08 0.98
CA ASN A 116 2.68 -9.86 1.56
C ASN A 116 2.14 -10.65 2.75
N LEU A 117 2.11 -11.97 2.63
CA LEU A 117 1.77 -12.89 3.71
C LEU A 117 3.06 -13.29 4.44
N ILE A 118 3.17 -12.93 5.72
CA ILE A 118 4.35 -13.21 6.56
C ILE A 118 4.03 -14.41 7.47
N CYS A 119 4.82 -15.47 7.36
CA CYS A 119 4.73 -16.63 8.25
C CYS A 119 5.20 -16.28 9.68
N PRO A 120 4.72 -16.99 10.72
CA PRO A 120 5.18 -16.79 12.08
C PRO A 120 6.65 -17.21 12.21
N VAL A 121 7.42 -16.42 12.97
CA VAL A 121 8.85 -16.66 13.22
C VAL A 121 9.08 -16.72 14.72
N TYR A 122 9.81 -17.75 15.15
CA TYR A 122 10.14 -18.03 16.54
C TYR A 122 11.65 -18.16 16.71
N THR A 123 12.14 -17.90 17.92
CA THR A 123 13.56 -18.04 18.24
C THR A 123 13.93 -19.52 18.41
N PRO A 124 15.15 -19.93 18.00
CA PRO A 124 15.66 -21.26 18.28
C PRO A 124 15.63 -21.53 19.80
N GLY A 125 14.95 -22.60 20.21
CA GLY A 125 14.73 -22.92 21.63
C GLY A 125 13.29 -22.75 22.11
N THR A 126 12.42 -22.12 21.31
CA THR A 126 10.96 -22.17 21.50
C THR A 126 10.48 -23.61 21.37
N ARG A 127 9.52 -24.03 22.19
CA ARG A 127 9.02 -25.41 22.15
C ARG A 127 8.14 -25.64 20.92
N ASP A 128 8.16 -26.85 20.36
CA ASP A 128 7.41 -27.16 19.13
C ASP A 128 5.89 -27.07 19.28
N ASP A 129 5.36 -27.24 20.50
CA ASP A 129 3.95 -27.05 20.84
C ASP A 129 3.49 -25.59 20.83
N GLU A 130 4.42 -24.64 20.98
CA GLU A 130 4.14 -23.20 20.94
C GLU A 130 4.35 -22.61 19.54
N MET A 131 5.03 -23.34 18.65
CA MET A 131 5.33 -22.89 17.29
C MET A 131 4.17 -23.17 16.34
N GLU A 132 3.56 -22.09 15.85
CA GLU A 132 2.49 -22.19 14.87
C GLU A 132 3.02 -22.55 13.47
N LYS A 133 2.38 -23.51 12.81
CA LYS A 133 2.67 -23.95 11.44
C LYS A 133 1.39 -23.98 10.63
N TYR A 134 1.43 -23.45 9.41
CA TYR A 134 0.24 -23.25 8.59
C TYR A 134 0.48 -23.61 7.12
N ILE A 135 -0.57 -24.09 6.47
CA ILE A 135 -0.67 -24.14 5.01
C ILE A 135 -1.84 -23.24 4.64
N ILE A 136 -1.58 -22.28 3.76
CA ILE A 136 -2.57 -21.30 3.32
C ILE A 136 -3.10 -21.76 1.97
N TYR A 137 -4.41 -21.99 1.91
CA TYR A 137 -5.11 -22.42 0.71
C TYR A 137 -5.96 -21.30 0.14
N ASN A 138 -6.08 -21.27 -1.18
CA ASN A 138 -7.07 -20.48 -1.91
C ASN A 138 -8.34 -21.31 -2.07
N VAL A 139 -9.42 -20.89 -1.44
CA VAL A 139 -10.67 -21.67 -1.32
C VAL A 139 -11.88 -20.86 -1.75
N SER A 140 -12.98 -21.46 -2.19
CA SER A 140 -14.20 -20.67 -2.51
C SER A 140 -14.81 -19.98 -1.27
N LYS A 141 -15.70 -19.01 -1.47
CA LYS A 141 -16.44 -18.38 -0.36
C LYS A 141 -17.13 -19.39 0.56
N ASP A 142 -17.78 -20.41 0.02
CA ASP A 142 -18.47 -21.43 0.83
C ASP A 142 -17.49 -22.22 1.72
N GLU A 143 -16.31 -22.55 1.19
CA GLU A 143 -15.25 -23.25 1.93
C GLU A 143 -14.59 -22.36 2.98
N TYR A 144 -14.48 -21.05 2.70
CA TYR A 144 -14.01 -20.05 3.65
C TYR A 144 -14.97 -19.92 4.84
N GLU A 145 -16.27 -19.78 4.58
CA GLU A 145 -17.31 -19.64 5.62
C GLU A 145 -17.45 -20.91 6.47
N THR A 146 -17.35 -22.09 5.85
CA THR A 146 -17.49 -23.38 6.55
C THR A 146 -16.19 -23.88 7.17
N CYS A 147 -15.07 -23.19 6.95
CA CYS A 147 -13.73 -23.63 7.35
C CYS A 147 -13.42 -25.08 6.90
N ARG A 148 -13.91 -25.51 5.74
CA ARG A 148 -13.74 -26.89 5.26
C ARG A 148 -13.43 -26.90 3.77
N ILE A 149 -12.28 -27.47 3.41
CA ILE A 149 -11.93 -27.74 2.02
C ILE A 149 -12.76 -28.92 1.52
N THR A 150 -13.54 -28.68 0.48
CA THR A 150 -14.33 -29.69 -0.24
C THR A 150 -13.67 -30.06 -1.57
N ASN A 151 -12.91 -29.14 -2.17
CA ASN A 151 -12.17 -29.36 -3.39
C ASN A 151 -11.05 -30.41 -3.17
N PRO A 152 -11.00 -31.50 -3.97
CA PRO A 152 -9.97 -32.53 -3.84
C PRO A 152 -8.56 -32.04 -4.23
N ASN A 153 -8.45 -30.99 -5.05
CA ASN A 153 -7.18 -30.39 -5.47
C ASN A 153 -7.17 -28.90 -5.08
N PRO A 154 -7.08 -28.57 -3.78
CA PRO A 154 -7.07 -27.20 -3.34
C PRO A 154 -5.77 -26.53 -3.74
N ARG A 155 -5.86 -25.26 -4.11
CA ARG A 155 -4.71 -24.48 -4.53
C ARG A 155 -3.96 -23.98 -3.30
N ILE A 156 -2.67 -24.31 -3.20
CA ILE A 156 -1.79 -23.84 -2.11
C ILE A 156 -1.17 -22.50 -2.50
N ILE A 157 -1.25 -21.53 -1.59
CA ILE A 157 -0.65 -20.20 -1.73
C ILE A 157 0.68 -20.12 -1.01
N ALA A 158 0.72 -20.64 0.22
CA ALA A 158 1.89 -20.57 1.06
C ALA A 158 1.98 -21.78 2.00
N VAL A 159 3.21 -22.17 2.31
CA VAL A 159 3.52 -23.22 3.28
C VAL A 159 4.47 -22.61 4.31
N CYS A 160 3.98 -22.47 5.54
CA CYS A 160 4.73 -22.00 6.70
C CYS A 160 5.17 -23.20 7.55
N ASP A 161 6.18 -23.93 7.06
CA ASP A 161 6.75 -25.13 7.68
C ASP A 161 8.03 -24.86 8.48
N LYS A 162 8.66 -23.70 8.26
CA LYS A 162 9.97 -23.32 8.83
C LYS A 162 9.83 -22.21 9.88
N PRO A 163 9.56 -22.52 11.16
CA PRO A 163 9.30 -21.53 12.19
C PRO A 163 10.54 -20.69 12.58
N TYR A 164 11.75 -21.17 12.29
CA TYR A 164 13.00 -20.44 12.62
C TYR A 164 13.50 -19.54 11.49
N LYS A 165 12.78 -19.48 10.36
CA LYS A 165 13.17 -18.69 9.20
C LYS A 165 12.03 -17.77 8.82
N LEU A 166 12.32 -16.50 8.61
CA LEU A 166 11.37 -15.56 8.04
C LEU A 166 11.03 -15.99 6.61
N MET A 167 9.79 -16.45 6.44
CA MET A 167 9.21 -16.83 5.15
C MET A 167 8.07 -15.88 4.87
N TYR A 168 8.01 -15.36 3.64
CA TYR A 168 6.91 -14.53 3.19
C TYR A 168 6.57 -14.86 1.73
N PHE A 169 5.31 -14.62 1.38
CA PHE A 169 4.76 -14.88 0.06
C PHE A 169 4.01 -13.66 -0.42
N THR A 170 4.32 -13.22 -1.64
CA THR A 170 3.70 -12.03 -2.24
C THR A 170 2.66 -12.46 -3.26
N ILE A 171 1.43 -11.98 -3.07
CA ILE A 171 0.34 -12.08 -4.04
C ILE A 171 0.27 -10.75 -4.77
N THR A 172 0.25 -10.78 -6.10
CA THR A 172 0.02 -9.59 -6.93
C THR A 172 -1.32 -9.72 -7.62
N PHE A 173 -2.19 -8.72 -7.44
CA PHE A 173 -3.54 -8.73 -8.00
C PHE A 173 -3.51 -8.23 -9.43
N ARG A 174 -3.24 -9.14 -10.36
CA ARG A 174 -3.16 -8.87 -11.79
C ARG A 174 -4.05 -9.85 -12.56
N PRO A 175 -4.54 -9.45 -13.74
CA PRO A 175 -5.40 -10.30 -14.56
C PRO A 175 -4.68 -11.53 -15.12
N PHE A 176 -3.40 -11.39 -15.46
CA PHE A 176 -2.61 -12.48 -16.04
C PHE A 176 -1.29 -12.64 -15.32
N THR A 177 -0.93 -13.89 -15.07
CA THR A 177 0.29 -14.25 -14.37
C THR A 177 1.29 -14.91 -15.31
N PRO A 178 2.56 -14.44 -15.39
CA PRO A 178 3.62 -15.12 -16.13
C PRO A 178 3.92 -16.53 -15.62
N GLN A 179 3.53 -16.87 -14.39
CA GLN A 179 3.72 -18.22 -13.87
C GLN A 179 2.58 -19.13 -14.38
N PRO A 180 2.87 -20.20 -15.16
CA PRO A 180 1.83 -21.12 -15.63
C PRO A 180 1.10 -21.76 -14.44
N GLY A 181 -0.23 -21.68 -14.42
CA GLY A 181 -1.05 -22.11 -13.28
C GLY A 181 -0.99 -21.17 -12.07
N GLY A 182 -0.44 -19.96 -12.23
CA GLY A 182 -0.40 -18.90 -11.22
C GLY A 182 -1.78 -18.34 -10.87
N LEU A 183 -1.83 -17.39 -9.93
CA LEU A 183 -3.08 -16.74 -9.54
C LEU A 183 -3.45 -15.68 -10.58
N GLU A 184 -4.69 -15.72 -11.03
CA GLU A 184 -5.26 -14.75 -11.96
C GLU A 184 -6.49 -14.16 -11.29
N PHE A 185 -6.59 -12.83 -11.33
CA PHE A 185 -7.66 -12.09 -10.67
C PHE A 185 -8.37 -11.22 -11.68
N LEU A 186 -9.66 -11.48 -11.87
CA LEU A 186 -10.52 -10.62 -12.66
C LEU A 186 -11.03 -9.47 -11.79
N PRO A 187 -11.26 -8.28 -12.37
CA PRO A 187 -11.88 -7.16 -11.67
C PRO A 187 -13.32 -7.45 -11.23
#